data_AF-A0A2V8SES5-F1
#
_entry.id   AF-A0A2V8SES5-F1
#
_cell.length_a   1.000
_cell.length_b   1.000
_cell.length_c   1.000
_cell.angle_alpha   90.00
_cell.angle_beta   90.00
_cell.angle_gamma   90.00
#
_symmetry.space_group_name_H-M   'P 1'
#
loop_
_entity.id
_entity.type
_entity.pdbx_description
1 polymer ?
#
loop_
_entity_poly.entity_id
_entity_poly.type
_entity_poly.pdbx_seq_one_letter_code
_entity_poly.pdbx_strand_id
1 'polypeptide(L)'
;TNRGLLKGGLAAALRDRDIFIGVSGPNLVTQEMVRSMAPEPIIFALANPTPEIMPDLARAAGAKVVATGRSDYKNQINNAIAFPGIFRGALDVAARNINGAMEVAAAHALADLVPDYELSPDYILPRALDFRGAPEVAAAVARAAIESGEARRRVDPRLILENTRDYLYGGTLRALPGEPIAPRPAEKPSRR
;
A
#
# COMPACT_ATOMS: atom_id res chain seq x y z
N THR A 1 6.56 -15.12 -13.67
CA THR A 1 5.65 -15.86 -12.76
C THR A 1 5.43 -17.28 -13.29
N ASN A 2 4.73 -18.16 -12.56
CA ASN A 2 4.39 -19.55 -12.98
C ASN A 2 5.57 -20.43 -13.47
N ARG A 3 6.63 -20.59 -12.66
CA ARG A 3 7.81 -21.42 -13.02
C ARG A 3 7.47 -22.90 -13.25
N GLY A 4 6.44 -23.40 -12.58
CA GLY A 4 5.95 -24.78 -12.75
C GLY A 4 5.06 -25.00 -13.96
N LEU A 5 4.85 -23.98 -14.80
CA LEU A 5 3.99 -24.03 -16.00
C LEU A 5 2.59 -24.61 -15.74
N LEU A 6 2.06 -24.33 -14.54
CA LEU A 6 0.74 -24.76 -14.11
C LEU A 6 -0.32 -24.39 -15.15
N LYS A 7 -1.22 -25.32 -15.43
CA LYS A 7 -2.36 -25.16 -16.32
C LYS A 7 -3.67 -25.26 -15.53
N GLY A 8 -4.74 -24.71 -16.08
CA GLY A 8 -6.06 -24.70 -15.47
C GLY A 8 -6.52 -23.30 -15.10
N GLY A 9 -7.58 -23.22 -14.29
CA GLY A 9 -8.18 -21.97 -13.82
C GLY A 9 -7.79 -21.61 -12.39
N LEU A 10 -8.54 -20.68 -11.80
CA LEU A 10 -8.31 -20.14 -10.46
C LEU A 10 -8.18 -21.23 -9.38
N ALA A 11 -9.06 -22.24 -9.38
CA ALA A 11 -8.99 -23.34 -8.42
C ALA A 11 -7.67 -24.12 -8.47
N ALA A 12 -7.13 -24.35 -9.67
CA ALA A 12 -5.83 -25.01 -9.83
C ALA A 12 -4.70 -24.11 -9.33
N ALA A 13 -4.79 -22.81 -9.62
CA ALA A 13 -3.79 -21.83 -9.20
C ALA A 13 -3.73 -21.62 -7.68
N LEU A 14 -4.85 -21.78 -6.97
CA LEU A 14 -4.96 -21.60 -5.51
C LEU A 14 -4.48 -22.79 -4.68
N ARG A 15 -4.46 -24.00 -5.24
CA ARG A 15 -4.07 -25.20 -4.49
C ARG A 15 -2.66 -25.06 -3.91
N ASP A 16 -2.52 -25.36 -2.62
CA ASP A 16 -1.24 -25.30 -1.89
C ASP A 16 -0.54 -23.92 -2.02
N ARG A 17 -1.30 -22.82 -2.10
CA ARG A 17 -0.78 -21.45 -2.08
C ARG A 17 -0.99 -20.81 -0.71
N ASP A 18 -0.02 -20.02 -0.29
CA ASP A 18 -0.05 -19.31 0.99
C ASP A 18 -0.92 -18.05 0.94
N ILE A 19 -0.97 -17.38 -0.22
CA ILE A 19 -1.60 -16.07 -0.37
C ILE A 19 -2.45 -16.02 -1.64
N PHE A 20 -3.67 -15.50 -1.51
CA PHE A 20 -4.49 -15.03 -2.63
C PHE A 20 -4.63 -13.51 -2.56
N ILE A 21 -4.40 -12.84 -3.70
CA ILE A 21 -4.69 -11.41 -3.87
C ILE A 21 -5.57 -11.26 -5.11
N GLY A 22 -6.83 -10.93 -4.89
CA GLY A 22 -7.84 -10.67 -5.91
C GLY A 22 -8.12 -9.18 -6.05
N VAL A 23 -8.17 -8.71 -7.29
CA VAL A 23 -8.55 -7.33 -7.68
C VAL A 23 -9.48 -7.37 -8.89
N SER A 24 -10.30 -8.42 -9.00
CA SER A 24 -11.08 -8.73 -10.20
C SER A 24 -12.57 -8.46 -10.01
N GLY A 25 -13.36 -9.47 -9.62
CA GLY A 25 -14.82 -9.41 -9.60
C GLY A 25 -15.45 -10.29 -8.53
N PRO A 26 -16.77 -10.16 -8.32
CA PRO A 26 -17.44 -10.74 -7.17
C PRO A 26 -17.57 -12.27 -7.23
N ASN A 27 -17.51 -12.92 -6.07
CA ASN A 27 -17.84 -14.35 -5.88
C ASN A 27 -17.02 -15.34 -6.75
N LEU A 28 -15.80 -14.98 -7.13
CA LEU A 28 -14.91 -15.83 -7.93
C LEU A 28 -14.24 -16.94 -7.10
N VAL A 29 -14.06 -16.74 -5.80
CA VAL A 29 -13.39 -17.68 -4.90
C VAL A 29 -14.44 -18.38 -4.03
N THR A 30 -14.43 -19.71 -4.02
CA THR A 30 -15.33 -20.52 -3.18
C THR A 30 -14.63 -21.00 -1.91
N GLN A 31 -15.40 -21.45 -0.91
CA GLN A 31 -14.85 -22.03 0.31
C GLN A 31 -13.99 -23.27 0.02
N GLU A 32 -14.35 -24.07 -0.98
CA GLU A 32 -13.59 -25.25 -1.39
C GLU A 32 -12.22 -24.86 -1.95
N MET A 33 -12.14 -23.77 -2.70
CA MET A 33 -10.86 -23.24 -3.17
C MET A 33 -9.98 -22.80 -1.99
N VAL A 34 -10.56 -22.12 -1.00
CA VAL A 34 -9.85 -21.68 0.21
C VAL A 34 -9.36 -22.89 1.03
N ARG A 35 -10.21 -23.91 1.23
CA ARG A 35 -9.82 -25.15 1.92
C ARG A 35 -8.70 -25.93 1.18
N SER A 36 -8.51 -25.67 -0.12
CA SER A 36 -7.44 -26.28 -0.92
C SER A 36 -6.10 -25.53 -0.86
N MET A 37 -6.06 -24.36 -0.23
CA MET A 37 -4.84 -23.57 -0.05
C MET A 37 -3.92 -24.19 1.01
N ALA A 38 -2.71 -23.63 1.16
CA ALA A 38 -1.80 -24.03 2.24
C ALA A 38 -2.42 -23.73 3.63
N PRO A 39 -1.95 -24.38 4.72
CA PRO A 39 -2.44 -24.09 6.07
C PRO A 39 -2.34 -22.60 6.42
N GLU A 40 -3.35 -22.10 7.14
CA GLU A 40 -3.43 -20.69 7.57
C GLU A 40 -3.27 -19.65 6.42
N PRO A 41 -4.03 -19.76 5.31
CA PRO A 41 -3.80 -18.93 4.14
C PRO A 41 -4.22 -17.46 4.38
N ILE A 42 -3.58 -16.55 3.65
CA ILE A 42 -3.89 -15.12 3.62
C ILE A 42 -4.74 -14.81 2.38
N ILE A 43 -5.88 -14.15 2.57
CA ILE A 43 -6.83 -13.83 1.49
C ILE A 43 -7.08 -12.34 1.45
N PHE A 44 -6.59 -11.68 0.39
CA PHE A 44 -6.94 -10.31 0.07
C PHE A 44 -7.94 -10.33 -1.09
N ALA A 45 -9.24 -10.22 -0.78
CA ALA A 45 -10.33 -10.18 -1.75
C ALA A 45 -10.79 -8.72 -1.93
N LEU A 46 -10.15 -8.00 -2.86
CA LEU A 46 -10.21 -6.55 -2.95
C LEU A 46 -11.20 -6.01 -3.98
N ALA A 47 -11.95 -6.88 -4.67
CA ALA A 47 -13.02 -6.44 -5.55
C ALA A 47 -14.08 -5.63 -4.79
N ASN A 48 -14.59 -4.57 -5.43
CA ASN A 48 -15.64 -3.70 -4.91
C ASN A 48 -16.86 -3.67 -5.85
N PRO A 49 -18.10 -3.52 -5.33
CA PRO A 49 -18.46 -3.49 -3.91
C PRO A 49 -18.53 -4.88 -3.26
N THR A 50 -18.58 -5.94 -4.06
CA THR A 50 -18.64 -7.32 -3.59
C THR A 50 -17.29 -8.00 -3.84
N PRO A 51 -16.61 -8.51 -2.79
CA PRO A 51 -15.33 -9.19 -2.90
C PRO A 51 -15.39 -10.50 -3.72
N GLU A 52 -14.22 -11.01 -4.09
CA GLU A 52 -14.06 -12.34 -4.69
C GLU A 52 -14.62 -13.46 -3.79
N ILE A 53 -14.55 -13.29 -2.47
CA ILE A 53 -15.19 -14.13 -1.45
C ILE A 53 -15.52 -13.27 -0.23
N MET A 54 -16.70 -13.47 0.35
CA MET A 54 -17.10 -12.74 1.55
C MET A 54 -16.22 -13.13 2.76
N PRO A 55 -15.83 -12.19 3.65
CA PRO A 55 -14.87 -12.47 4.71
C PRO A 55 -15.26 -13.57 5.70
N ASP A 56 -16.54 -13.68 6.02
CA ASP A 56 -17.10 -14.74 6.87
C ASP A 56 -16.93 -16.12 6.22
N LEU A 57 -17.18 -16.24 4.92
CA LEU A 57 -16.99 -17.48 4.16
C LEU A 57 -15.50 -17.86 4.07
N ALA A 58 -14.62 -16.89 3.82
CA ALA A 58 -13.19 -17.12 3.79
C ALA A 58 -12.65 -17.63 5.13
N ARG A 59 -13.09 -17.03 6.25
CA ARG A 59 -12.72 -17.47 7.60
C ARG A 59 -13.28 -18.84 7.94
N ALA A 60 -14.55 -19.10 7.62
CA ALA A 60 -15.17 -20.41 7.82
C ALA A 60 -14.46 -21.52 7.02
N ALA A 61 -13.81 -21.17 5.91
CA ALA A 61 -13.02 -22.08 5.09
C ALA A 61 -11.56 -22.25 5.57
N GLY A 62 -11.13 -21.56 6.63
CA GLY A 62 -9.83 -21.74 7.27
C GLY A 62 -8.81 -20.62 7.01
N ALA A 63 -9.19 -19.52 6.36
CA ALA A 63 -8.28 -18.39 6.14
C ALA A 63 -7.86 -17.76 7.47
N LYS A 64 -6.54 -17.57 7.64
CA LYS A 64 -5.96 -16.95 8.84
C LYS A 64 -6.19 -15.45 8.83
N VAL A 65 -5.84 -14.80 7.73
CA VAL A 65 -5.97 -13.36 7.52
C VAL A 65 -6.89 -13.14 6.35
N VAL A 66 -7.87 -12.25 6.53
CA VAL A 66 -8.75 -11.81 5.45
C VAL A 66 -8.78 -10.29 5.40
N ALA A 67 -8.60 -9.75 4.20
CA ALA A 67 -8.65 -8.32 3.90
C ALA A 67 -9.55 -8.06 2.69
N THR A 68 -10.21 -6.91 2.67
CA THR A 68 -11.09 -6.49 1.56
C THR A 68 -10.94 -5.00 1.26
N GLY A 69 -11.53 -4.55 0.14
CA GLY A 69 -11.63 -3.11 -0.16
C GLY A 69 -12.64 -2.33 0.68
N ARG A 70 -13.53 -3.04 1.39
CA ARG A 70 -14.69 -2.45 2.07
C ARG A 70 -14.36 -1.99 3.49
N SER A 71 -14.95 -0.87 3.88
CA SER A 71 -14.73 -0.24 5.20
C SER A 71 -15.50 -0.86 6.35
N ASP A 72 -16.50 -1.69 6.07
CA ASP A 72 -17.32 -2.37 7.07
C ASP A 72 -16.69 -3.67 7.60
N TYR A 73 -15.50 -4.05 7.11
CA TYR A 73 -14.73 -5.19 7.58
C TYR A 73 -13.38 -4.79 8.17
N LYS A 74 -12.80 -5.68 8.99
CA LYS A 74 -11.42 -5.58 9.45
C LYS A 74 -10.45 -5.68 8.27
N ASN A 75 -9.23 -5.17 8.45
CA ASN A 75 -8.19 -5.16 7.42
C ASN A 75 -8.68 -4.57 6.09
N GLN A 76 -9.30 -3.38 6.14
CA GLN A 76 -9.65 -2.68 4.90
C GLN A 76 -8.36 -2.27 4.16
N ILE A 77 -8.18 -2.75 2.94
CA ILE A 77 -7.12 -2.31 2.02
C ILE A 77 -7.77 -1.36 1.01
N ASN A 78 -7.54 -0.07 1.21
CA ASN A 78 -8.03 0.98 0.31
C ASN A 78 -6.97 2.06 0.15
N ASN A 79 -6.88 2.59 -1.07
CA ASN A 79 -5.92 3.59 -1.49
C ASN A 79 -6.06 4.91 -0.70
N ALA A 80 -7.23 5.15 -0.08
CA ALA A 80 -7.55 6.33 0.72
C ALA A 80 -6.52 6.62 1.82
N ILE A 81 -5.91 5.60 2.40
CA ILE A 81 -4.90 5.77 3.46
C ILE A 81 -3.52 6.17 2.92
N ALA A 82 -3.24 5.85 1.65
CA ALA A 82 -1.93 6.05 1.04
C ALA A 82 -1.84 7.35 0.23
N PHE A 83 -2.85 7.63 -0.61
CA PHE A 83 -2.81 8.73 -1.57
C PHE A 83 -2.52 10.11 -0.96
N PRO A 84 -3.16 10.52 0.16
CA PRO A 84 -2.87 11.83 0.74
C PRO A 84 -1.39 12.01 1.07
N GLY A 85 -0.76 11.00 1.68
CA GLY A 85 0.67 11.04 2.00
C GLY A 85 1.56 10.98 0.77
N ILE A 86 1.27 10.09 -0.19
CA ILE A 86 2.06 9.95 -1.43
C ILE A 86 2.12 11.29 -2.18
N PHE A 87 0.97 11.93 -2.38
CA PHE A 87 0.92 13.20 -3.07
C PHE A 87 1.57 14.32 -2.26
N ARG A 88 1.33 14.39 -0.94
CA ARG A 88 1.94 15.41 -0.08
C ARG A 88 3.46 15.35 -0.15
N GLY A 89 4.05 14.17 0.04
CA GLY A 89 5.49 13.94 -0.03
C GLY A 89 6.08 14.28 -1.40
N ALA A 90 5.46 13.80 -2.47
CA ALA A 90 5.91 14.07 -3.84
C ALA A 90 5.85 15.56 -4.20
N LEU A 91 4.79 16.26 -3.78
CA LEU A 91 4.60 17.69 -4.05
C LEU A 91 5.60 18.55 -3.27
N ASP A 92 5.89 18.24 -2.00
CA ASP A 92 6.76 19.06 -1.16
C ASP A 92 8.22 19.08 -1.63
N VAL A 93 8.68 18.01 -2.27
CA VAL A 93 10.01 17.91 -2.90
C VAL A 93 9.98 18.22 -4.40
N ALA A 94 8.82 18.63 -4.91
CA ALA A 94 8.57 18.88 -6.32
C ALA A 94 9.07 17.73 -7.21
N ALA A 95 8.70 16.49 -6.89
CA ALA A 95 9.07 15.31 -7.67
C ALA A 95 8.61 15.42 -9.13
N ARG A 96 9.41 14.88 -10.06
CA ARG A 96 9.04 14.82 -11.49
C ARG A 96 7.96 13.76 -11.74
N ASN A 97 8.12 12.59 -11.13
CA ASN A 97 7.21 11.47 -11.21
C ASN A 97 7.08 10.77 -9.84
N ILE A 98 6.09 9.89 -9.71
CA ILE A 98 6.03 8.87 -8.67
C ILE A 98 6.60 7.59 -9.25
N ASN A 99 7.60 6.99 -8.61
CA ASN A 99 8.26 5.76 -9.08
C ASN A 99 8.10 4.61 -8.08
N GLY A 100 8.54 3.40 -8.47
CA GLY A 100 8.41 2.21 -7.63
C GLY A 100 9.13 2.31 -6.28
N ALA A 101 10.22 3.08 -6.17
CA ALA A 101 10.89 3.29 -4.89
C ALA A 101 10.00 4.09 -3.92
N MET A 102 9.28 5.10 -4.43
CA MET A 102 8.31 5.87 -3.67
C MET A 102 7.10 5.02 -3.26
N GLU A 103 6.60 4.14 -4.15
CA GLU A 103 5.49 3.22 -3.83
C GLU A 103 5.86 2.22 -2.74
N VAL A 104 7.06 1.62 -2.82
CA VAL A 104 7.57 0.70 -1.80
C VAL A 104 7.80 1.43 -0.46
N ALA A 105 8.35 2.64 -0.49
CA ALA A 105 8.51 3.45 0.72
C ALA A 105 7.18 3.78 1.39
N ALA A 106 6.14 4.10 0.61
CA ALA A 106 4.79 4.34 1.12
C ALA A 106 4.20 3.07 1.78
N ALA A 107 4.40 1.90 1.15
CA ALA A 107 3.92 0.63 1.70
C ALA A 107 4.61 0.30 3.04
N HIS A 108 5.93 0.49 3.14
CA HIS A 108 6.65 0.30 4.40
C HIS A 108 6.20 1.28 5.49
N ALA A 109 6.04 2.56 5.17
CA ALA A 109 5.57 3.55 6.13
C ALA A 109 4.19 3.20 6.71
N LEU A 110 3.29 2.61 5.91
CA LEU A 110 1.98 2.15 6.39
C LEU A 110 2.08 0.86 7.23
N ALA A 111 2.96 -0.06 6.86
CA ALA A 111 3.18 -1.29 7.60
C ALA A 111 3.77 -1.01 9.00
N ASP A 112 4.75 -0.10 9.08
CA ASP A 112 5.44 0.25 10.32
C ASP A 112 4.53 0.97 11.34
N LEU A 113 3.35 1.44 10.93
CA LEU A 113 2.33 1.99 11.82
C LEU A 113 1.58 0.92 12.64
N VAL A 114 1.73 -0.36 12.29
CA VAL A 114 1.22 -1.49 13.06
C VAL A 114 2.40 -2.16 13.75
N PRO A 115 2.72 -1.80 14.99
CA PRO A 115 3.83 -2.42 15.70
C PRO A 115 3.54 -3.90 16.01
N ASP A 116 4.60 -4.70 16.18
CA ASP A 116 4.50 -6.15 16.39
C ASP A 116 3.55 -6.55 17.54
N TYR A 117 3.43 -5.72 18.58
CA TYR A 117 2.56 -5.98 19.73
C TYR A 117 1.06 -5.72 19.43
N GLU A 118 0.73 -4.99 18.36
CA GLU A 118 -0.64 -4.78 17.88
C GLU A 118 -0.99 -5.69 16.70
N LEU A 119 0.02 -6.22 16.00
CA LEU A 119 -0.15 -7.06 14.83
C LEU A 119 -0.97 -8.31 15.17
N SER A 120 -2.06 -8.51 14.44
CA SER A 120 -2.91 -9.69 14.59
C SER A 120 -3.55 -10.06 13.25
N PRO A 121 -4.14 -11.26 13.12
CA PRO A 121 -4.84 -11.63 11.88
C PRO A 121 -5.99 -10.69 11.50
N ASP A 122 -6.45 -9.90 12.46
CA ASP A 122 -7.56 -8.96 12.37
C ASP A 122 -7.11 -7.49 12.33
N TYR A 123 -5.80 -7.24 12.38
CA TYR A 123 -5.20 -5.91 12.33
C TYR A 123 -3.80 -5.98 11.71
N ILE A 124 -3.74 -5.89 10.37
CA ILE A 124 -2.49 -5.93 9.57
C ILE A 124 -2.13 -4.59 8.92
N LEU A 125 -3.05 -3.62 8.95
CA LEU A 125 -2.91 -2.30 8.34
C LEU A 125 -3.67 -1.30 9.22
N PRO A 126 -3.18 -0.06 9.39
CA PRO A 126 -3.94 0.96 10.10
C PRO A 126 -5.28 1.21 9.40
N ARG A 127 -6.25 1.71 10.17
CA ARG A 127 -7.58 2.02 9.64
C ARG A 127 -7.49 3.20 8.66
N ALA A 128 -8.42 3.28 7.71
CA ALA A 128 -8.42 4.31 6.68
C ALA A 128 -8.38 5.77 7.20
N LEU A 129 -8.92 6.01 8.41
CA LEU A 129 -8.90 7.32 9.07
C LEU A 129 -7.86 7.42 10.21
N ASP A 130 -6.78 6.64 10.13
CA ASP A 130 -5.63 6.82 11.00
C ASP A 130 -4.80 8.03 10.52
N PHE A 131 -4.90 9.14 11.26
CA PHE A 131 -4.22 10.39 10.91
C PHE A 131 -2.69 10.33 11.04
N ARG A 132 -2.12 9.22 11.53
CA ARG A 132 -0.67 8.97 11.44
C ARG A 132 -0.24 8.59 10.02
N GLY A 133 -1.14 8.04 9.20
CA GLY A 133 -0.83 7.53 7.86
C GLY A 133 -0.26 8.59 6.91
N ALA A 134 -0.99 9.68 6.68
CA ALA A 134 -0.58 10.69 5.71
C ALA A 134 0.77 11.37 6.04
N PRO A 135 1.05 11.79 7.29
CA PRO A 135 2.36 12.34 7.66
C PRO A 135 3.54 11.38 7.44
N GLU A 136 3.42 10.13 7.90
CA GLU A 136 4.50 9.13 7.77
C GLU A 136 4.78 8.78 6.31
N VAL A 137 3.71 8.53 5.54
CA VAL A 137 3.82 8.26 4.10
C VAL A 137 4.41 9.44 3.35
N ALA A 138 4.03 10.68 3.69
CA ALA A 138 4.57 11.87 3.04
C ALA A 138 6.10 12.00 3.25
N ALA A 139 6.57 11.77 4.47
CA ALA A 139 7.99 11.79 4.77
C ALA A 139 8.75 10.67 4.05
N ALA A 140 8.22 9.45 4.07
CA ALA A 140 8.84 8.30 3.39
C ALA A 140 8.93 8.51 1.88
N VAL A 141 7.86 9.00 1.26
CA VAL A 141 7.81 9.28 -0.18
C VAL A 141 8.74 10.42 -0.57
N ALA A 142 8.79 11.50 0.22
CA ALA A 142 9.71 12.60 -0.01
C ALA A 142 11.18 12.14 0.04
N ARG A 143 11.52 11.32 1.04
CA ARG A 143 12.85 10.71 1.16
C ARG A 143 13.19 9.87 -0.08
N ALA A 144 12.30 8.95 -0.47
CA ALA A 144 12.50 8.09 -1.63
C ALA A 144 12.61 8.88 -2.94
N ALA A 145 11.85 9.96 -3.09
CA ALA A 145 11.95 10.86 -4.24
C ALA A 145 13.29 11.60 -4.30
N ILE A 146 13.85 12.01 -3.16
CA ILE A 146 15.18 12.62 -3.09
C ILE A 146 16.26 11.58 -3.44
N GLU A 147 16.20 10.39 -2.85
CA GLU A 147 17.20 9.32 -3.02
C GLU A 147 17.20 8.74 -4.43
N SER A 148 16.02 8.55 -5.04
CA SER A 148 15.89 8.11 -6.43
C SER A 148 16.15 9.23 -7.45
N GLY A 149 16.34 10.47 -6.98
CA GLY A 149 16.61 11.68 -7.76
C GLY A 149 15.41 12.28 -8.49
N GLU A 150 14.19 11.81 -8.23
CA GLU A 150 12.95 12.35 -8.81
C GLU A 150 12.64 13.75 -8.29
N ALA A 151 13.07 14.06 -7.07
CA ALA A 151 12.93 15.38 -6.46
C ALA A 151 13.65 16.47 -7.26
N ARG A 152 13.02 17.65 -7.32
CA ARG A 152 13.65 18.89 -7.83
C ARG A 152 13.99 19.85 -6.70
N ARG A 153 13.55 19.55 -5.48
CA ARG A 153 13.80 20.35 -4.29
C ARG A 153 14.17 19.44 -3.13
N ARG A 154 15.23 19.77 -2.40
CA ARG A 154 15.64 19.08 -1.18
C ARG A 154 14.97 19.74 0.02
N VAL A 155 14.06 19.02 0.65
CA VAL A 155 13.38 19.39 1.90
C VAL A 155 13.65 18.25 2.88
N ASP A 156 13.89 18.57 4.16
CA ASP A 156 14.01 17.52 5.19
C ASP A 156 12.66 16.78 5.34
N PRO A 157 12.60 15.46 5.12
CA PRO A 157 11.39 14.67 5.30
C PRO A 157 10.73 14.82 6.68
N ARG A 158 11.49 15.14 7.74
CA ARG A 158 10.94 15.38 9.09
C ARG A 158 10.04 16.61 9.11
N LEU A 159 10.44 17.67 8.42
CA LEU A 159 9.62 18.89 8.32
C LEU A 159 8.35 18.65 7.51
N ILE A 160 8.40 17.77 6.50
CA ILE A 160 7.21 17.37 5.74
C ILE A 160 6.23 16.61 6.64
N LEU A 161 6.72 15.68 7.46
CA LEU A 161 5.91 14.97 8.45
C LEU A 161 5.21 15.96 9.39
N GLU A 162 6.00 16.82 10.05
CA GLU A 162 5.51 17.79 11.02
C GLU A 162 4.48 18.73 10.41
N ASN A 163 4.76 19.29 9.22
CA ASN A 163 3.84 20.20 8.53
C ASN A 163 2.55 19.50 8.07
N THR A 164 2.63 18.24 7.66
CA THR A 164 1.44 17.44 7.30
C THR A 164 0.60 17.15 8.53
N ARG A 165 1.23 16.83 9.66
CA ARG A 165 0.56 16.61 10.95
C ARG A 165 -0.10 17.90 11.45
N ASP A 166 0.62 19.03 11.42
CA ASP A 166 0.10 20.35 11.80
C ASP A 166 -1.11 20.75 10.94
N TYR A 167 -1.10 20.40 9.66
CA TYR A 167 -2.24 20.64 8.79
C TYR A 167 -3.46 19.81 9.17
N LEU A 168 -3.28 18.51 9.46
CA LEU A 168 -4.39 17.62 9.83
C LEU A 168 -5.04 18.01 11.16
N TYR A 169 -4.25 18.38 12.17
CA TYR A 169 -4.77 18.67 13.52
C TYR A 169 -5.02 20.16 13.78
N GLY A 170 -4.28 21.04 13.12
CA GLY A 170 -4.29 22.49 13.36
C GLY A 170 -4.70 23.32 12.14
N GLY A 171 -5.04 22.70 11.01
CA GLY A 171 -5.50 23.38 9.79
C GLY A 171 -4.46 24.30 9.12
N THR A 172 -3.22 24.28 9.60
CA THR A 172 -2.17 25.20 9.16
C THR A 172 -1.14 24.45 8.32
N LEU A 173 -0.98 24.86 7.07
CA LEU A 173 0.06 24.36 6.18
C LEU A 173 1.07 25.47 5.91
N ARG A 174 2.33 25.27 6.30
CA ARG A 174 3.40 26.26 6.17
C ARG A 174 4.23 26.01 4.91
N ALA A 175 4.84 27.08 4.40
CA ALA A 175 5.90 26.95 3.42
C ALA A 175 7.13 26.29 4.08
N LEU A 176 7.56 25.16 3.55
CA LEU A 176 8.74 24.46 4.03
C LEU A 176 10.02 25.12 3.50
N PRO A 177 11.12 25.17 4.25
CA PRO A 177 12.43 25.51 3.71
C PRO A 177 12.94 24.37 2.81
N GLY A 178 13.67 24.71 1.75
CA GLY A 178 14.27 23.67 0.89
C GLY A 178 14.97 24.24 -0.32
N GLU A 179 16.07 23.60 -0.70
CA GLU A 179 16.99 24.06 -1.74
C GLU A 179 16.67 23.43 -3.10
N PRO A 180 16.83 24.15 -4.22
CA PRO A 180 16.74 23.56 -5.54
C PRO A 180 17.79 22.45 -5.72
N ILE A 181 17.40 21.33 -6.34
CA ILE A 181 18.32 20.28 -6.76
C ILE A 181 18.70 20.57 -8.22
N ALA A 182 20.00 20.57 -8.52
CA ALA A 182 20.49 20.75 -9.88
C ALA A 182 19.84 19.73 -10.83
N PRO A 183 19.44 20.13 -12.05
CA PRO A 183 18.85 19.22 -13.01
C PRO A 183 19.81 18.08 -13.32
N ARG A 184 19.30 16.83 -13.39
CA ARG A 184 20.11 15.71 -13.86
C ARG A 184 20.55 16.01 -15.30
N PRO A 185 21.78 15.63 -15.70
CA PRO A 185 22.16 15.62 -17.10
C PRO A 185 21.13 14.80 -17.89
N ALA A 186 20.71 15.29 -19.06
CA ALA A 186 19.80 14.54 -19.89
C ALA A 186 20.40 13.15 -20.18
N GLU A 187 19.66 12.08 -19.88
CA GLU A 187 20.04 10.75 -20.34
C GLU A 187 20.08 10.79 -21.87
N LYS A 188 21.25 10.49 -22.44
CA LYS A 188 21.34 10.33 -23.89
C LYS A 188 20.37 9.23 -24.28
N PRO A 189 19.51 9.44 -25.28
CA PRO A 189 18.55 8.42 -25.69
C PRO A 189 19.30 7.11 -25.94
N SER A 190 18.84 6.05 -25.28
CA SER A 190 19.32 4.69 -25.50
C SER A 190 19.22 4.42 -27.01
N ARG A 191 20.37 4.25 -27.67
CA ARG A 191 20.41 3.76 -29.05
C ARG A 191 19.90 2.32 -28.99
N ARG A 192 18.61 2.13 -29.27
CA ARG A 192 18.03 0.85 -29.64
C ARG A 192 18.06 0.72 -31.15
#